data_AF-A0A517QAM2-F1
#
_entry.id   AF-A0A517QAM2-F1
#
_cell.length_a   1.000
_cell.length_b   1.000
_cell.length_c   1.000
_cell.angle_alpha   90.00
_cell.angle_beta   90.00
_cell.angle_gamma   90.00
#
_symmetry.space_group_name_H-M   'P 1'
#
loop_
_entity.id
_entity.type
_entity.pdbx_description
1 polymer ?
#
loop_
_entity_poly.entity_id
_entity_poly.type
_entity_poly.pdbx_seq_one_letter_code
_entity_poly.pdbx_strand_id
1 'polypeptide(L)'
;MSNSNPELKVGGIVLCGGASARMNYPKALLPLGDEVMLQRVVRIVSSCAHPVAVIASPEQELPPLASDVQTAFDREPLSGPLAAIGQGLELLQGNCDAVLVSGCDTPLIQEAVLRRLLTILDTHQLAMVREGDRLHPLAAVYRISLIEPIQQMLSQGKRRLMDLVEQVDAIFLDTGELQTIDPGLRSLRNINTRAQYLELLSELDLRDATSLPFADELSD
;
A
#
# COMPACT_ATOMS: atom_id res chain seq x y z
N MET A 1 11.22 -12.49 35.04
CA MET A 1 11.86 -11.32 34.41
C MET A 1 11.00 -10.94 33.22
N SER A 2 10.14 -9.94 33.37
CA SER A 2 9.26 -9.46 32.30
C SER A 2 10.10 -8.62 31.34
N ASN A 3 10.61 -9.23 30.28
CA ASN A 3 11.14 -8.49 29.14
C ASN A 3 9.92 -7.98 28.34
N SER A 4 9.24 -6.97 28.87
CA SER A 4 8.25 -6.23 28.10
C SER A 4 9.02 -5.31 27.16
N ASN A 5 9.40 -5.86 26.01
CA ASN A 5 9.72 -5.04 24.85
C ASN A 5 8.47 -4.17 24.62
N PRO A 6 8.56 -2.83 24.56
CA PRO A 6 7.38 -2.02 24.30
C PRO A 6 6.72 -2.51 23.01
N GLU A 7 5.41 -2.73 23.07
CA GLU A 7 4.62 -3.16 21.93
C GLU A 7 4.80 -2.13 20.81
N LEU A 8 5.30 -2.58 19.66
CA LEU A 8 5.56 -1.74 18.50
C LEU A 8 4.27 -1.03 18.09
N LYS A 9 4.24 0.31 18.13
CA LYS A 9 3.09 1.07 17.63
C LYS A 9 3.15 1.14 16.12
N VAL A 10 2.09 0.66 15.46
CA VAL A 10 2.07 0.52 13.99
C VAL A 10 1.05 1.47 13.39
N GLY A 11 1.51 2.38 12.54
CA GLY A 11 0.66 3.18 11.66
C GLY A 11 0.45 2.53 10.29
N GLY A 12 -0.47 3.06 9.49
CA GLY A 12 -0.75 2.58 8.15
C GLY A 12 -0.77 3.70 7.13
N ILE A 13 -0.17 3.49 5.96
CA ILE A 13 -0.26 4.38 4.81
C ILE A 13 -0.87 3.61 3.65
N VAL A 14 -1.90 4.18 3.02
CA VAL A 14 -2.41 3.72 1.73
C VAL A 14 -2.12 4.77 0.68
N LEU A 15 -1.28 4.43 -0.30
CA LEU A 15 -0.98 5.31 -1.42
C LEU A 15 -2.08 5.22 -2.47
N CYS A 16 -2.62 6.38 -2.79
CA CYS A 16 -3.70 6.58 -3.74
C CYS A 16 -3.27 7.57 -4.83
N GLY A 17 -2.16 7.25 -5.51
CA GLY A 17 -1.58 8.09 -6.57
C GLY A 17 -1.35 7.31 -7.86
N GLY A 18 -1.38 8.03 -8.98
CA GLY A 18 -1.11 7.50 -10.32
C GLY A 18 -2.18 7.89 -11.33
N ALA A 19 -1.77 8.25 -12.55
CA ALA A 19 -2.62 8.92 -13.54
C ALA A 19 -3.84 8.14 -14.05
N SER A 20 -4.13 6.92 -13.57
CA SER A 20 -5.28 6.06 -13.98
C SER A 20 -5.53 5.97 -15.50
N ALA A 21 -4.51 6.30 -16.31
CA ALA A 21 -4.67 6.65 -17.73
C ALA A 21 -5.14 5.47 -18.59
N ARG A 22 -4.90 4.24 -18.14
CA ARG A 22 -5.33 3.01 -18.84
C ARG A 22 -6.73 2.55 -18.46
N MET A 23 -7.33 3.11 -17.40
CA MET A 23 -8.69 2.76 -16.97
C MET A 23 -9.71 3.86 -17.26
N ASN A 24 -9.27 5.08 -17.58
CA ASN A 24 -10.14 6.26 -17.77
C ASN A 24 -11.16 6.44 -16.62
N TYR A 25 -10.84 5.90 -15.44
CA TYR A 25 -11.66 5.97 -14.24
C TYR A 25 -10.73 5.94 -13.02
N PRO A 26 -11.00 6.73 -11.96
CA PRO A 26 -10.13 6.77 -10.79
C PRO A 26 -10.15 5.42 -10.05
N LYS A 27 -9.01 4.73 -9.97
CA LYS A 27 -8.95 3.38 -9.38
C LYS A 27 -9.48 3.32 -7.95
N ALA A 28 -9.24 4.38 -7.19
CA ALA A 28 -9.69 4.53 -5.82
C ALA A 28 -11.20 4.34 -5.64
N LEU A 29 -11.96 4.73 -6.67
CA LEU A 29 -13.42 4.71 -6.70
C LEU A 29 -13.99 3.47 -7.39
N LEU A 30 -13.16 2.54 -7.87
CA LEU A 30 -13.67 1.35 -8.54
C LEU A 30 -14.50 0.51 -7.56
N PRO A 31 -15.79 0.28 -7.85
CA PRO A 31 -16.67 -0.48 -6.98
C PRO A 31 -16.23 -1.94 -6.84
N LEU A 32 -16.48 -2.56 -5.70
CA LEU A 32 -16.03 -3.90 -5.41
C LEU A 32 -16.99 -4.58 -4.43
N GLY A 33 -18.20 -4.85 -4.90
CA GLY A 33 -19.34 -5.18 -4.05
C GLY A 33 -19.95 -3.92 -3.43
N ASP A 34 -20.03 -3.88 -2.11
CA ASP A 34 -20.62 -2.80 -1.30
C ASP A 34 -19.62 -1.68 -0.91
N GLU A 35 -18.34 -1.87 -1.21
CA GLU A 35 -17.27 -0.89 -0.99
C GLU A 35 -16.51 -0.60 -2.30
N VAL A 36 -15.66 0.43 -2.31
CA VAL A 36 -14.71 0.67 -3.42
C VAL A 36 -13.32 0.14 -3.09
N MET A 37 -12.45 0.00 -4.09
CA MET A 37 -11.09 -0.53 -3.94
C MET A 37 -10.29 0.17 -2.83
N LEU A 38 -10.32 1.52 -2.75
CA LEU A 38 -9.60 2.22 -1.70
C LEU A 38 -10.14 1.91 -0.30
N GLN A 39 -11.47 1.85 -0.14
CA GLN A 39 -12.11 1.50 1.13
C GLN A 39 -11.70 0.09 1.58
N ARG A 40 -11.66 -0.89 0.65
CA ARG A 40 -11.19 -2.25 0.94
C ARG A 40 -9.76 -2.26 1.48
N VAL A 41 -8.84 -1.59 0.80
CA VAL A 41 -7.42 -1.56 1.22
C VAL A 41 -7.27 -0.85 2.57
N VAL A 42 -7.94 0.29 2.77
CA VAL A 42 -7.94 1.00 4.06
C VAL A 42 -8.47 0.10 5.18
N ARG A 43 -9.60 -0.58 4.98
CA ARG A 43 -10.18 -1.51 5.96
C ARG A 43 -9.21 -2.63 6.34
N ILE A 44 -8.52 -3.21 5.36
CA ILE A 44 -7.53 -4.28 5.60
C ILE A 44 -6.32 -3.73 6.35
N VAL A 45 -5.78 -2.58 5.96
CA VAL A 45 -4.64 -1.94 6.66
C VAL A 45 -5.02 -1.55 8.10
N SER A 46 -6.21 -1.00 8.32
CA SER A 46 -6.72 -0.62 9.64
C SER A 46 -6.89 -1.80 10.60
N SER A 47 -7.02 -3.03 10.09
CA SER A 47 -7.04 -4.24 10.94
C SER A 47 -5.68 -4.58 11.59
N CYS A 48 -4.60 -4.00 11.06
CA CYS A 48 -3.22 -4.25 11.46
C CYS A 48 -2.51 -3.00 12.02
N ALA A 49 -3.07 -1.81 11.83
CA ALA A 49 -2.42 -0.55 12.12
C ALA A 49 -3.39 0.56 12.52
N HIS A 50 -2.93 1.43 13.42
CA HIS A 50 -3.60 2.68 13.78
C HIS A 50 -2.57 3.69 14.33
N PRO A 51 -2.58 4.96 13.90
CA PRO A 51 -3.49 5.59 12.94
C PRO A 51 -3.23 5.19 11.48
N VAL A 52 -4.20 5.45 10.59
CA VAL A 52 -4.08 5.22 9.14
C VAL A 52 -4.17 6.54 8.37
N ALA A 53 -3.34 6.72 7.36
CA ALA A 53 -3.34 7.84 6.44
C ALA A 53 -3.47 7.38 4.98
N VAL A 54 -4.21 8.16 4.18
CA VAL A 54 -4.25 8.04 2.72
C VAL A 54 -3.47 9.20 2.11
N ILE A 55 -2.50 8.89 1.25
CA ILE A 55 -1.74 9.88 0.49
C ILE A 55 -2.20 9.83 -0.96
N ALA A 56 -2.90 10.87 -1.41
CA ALA A 56 -3.55 10.92 -2.72
C ALA A 56 -2.92 11.94 -3.66
N SER A 57 -3.02 11.77 -4.97
CA SER A 57 -2.66 12.85 -5.91
C SER A 57 -3.61 14.06 -5.75
N PRO A 58 -3.17 15.32 -5.98
CA PRO A 58 -4.01 16.51 -5.76
C PRO A 58 -5.36 16.52 -6.49
N GLU A 59 -5.43 15.91 -7.68
CA GLU A 59 -6.66 15.82 -8.50
C GLU A 59 -7.45 14.52 -8.27
N GLN A 60 -6.96 13.66 -7.37
CA GLN A 60 -7.58 12.37 -7.11
C GLN A 60 -8.84 12.55 -6.27
N GLU A 61 -9.99 12.20 -6.84
CA GLU A 61 -11.23 12.06 -6.09
C GLU A 61 -11.13 10.85 -5.15
N LEU A 62 -11.60 11.04 -3.91
CA LEU A 62 -11.58 10.03 -2.85
C LEU A 62 -13.00 9.71 -2.39
N PRO A 63 -13.30 8.43 -2.09
CA PRO A 63 -14.57 8.02 -1.50
C PRO A 63 -14.64 8.52 -0.04
N PRO A 64 -15.83 8.50 0.59
CA PRO A 64 -15.91 8.68 2.04
C PRO A 64 -15.08 7.61 2.75
N LEU A 65 -14.22 8.05 3.66
CA LEU A 65 -13.41 7.20 4.54
C LEU A 65 -13.88 7.35 5.99
N ALA A 66 -13.48 6.42 6.86
CA ALA A 66 -13.77 6.53 8.29
C ALA A 66 -13.14 7.81 8.89
N SER A 67 -13.79 8.39 9.90
CA SER A 67 -13.43 9.71 10.46
C SER A 67 -12.04 9.76 11.11
N ASP A 68 -11.48 8.61 11.46
CA ASP A 68 -10.15 8.44 12.05
C ASP A 68 -9.05 8.20 11.00
N VAL A 69 -9.40 8.12 9.71
CA VAL A 69 -8.44 8.03 8.61
C VAL A 69 -8.02 9.43 8.18
N GLN A 70 -6.73 9.71 8.29
CA GLN A 70 -6.17 10.98 7.83
C GLN A 70 -6.02 10.98 6.31
N THR A 71 -6.21 12.13 5.67
CA THR A 71 -5.98 12.28 4.22
C THR A 71 -5.02 13.43 3.97
N ALA A 72 -4.02 13.20 3.13
CA ALA A 72 -3.12 14.23 2.64
C ALA A 72 -2.91 14.09 1.12
N PHE A 73 -2.55 15.19 0.48
CA PHE A 73 -2.26 15.22 -0.95
C PHE A 73 -0.76 15.26 -1.20
N ASP A 74 -0.31 14.48 -2.18
CA ASP A 74 1.08 14.37 -2.62
C ASP A 74 1.60 15.75 -3.04
N ARG A 75 2.64 16.22 -2.34
CA ARG A 75 3.28 17.52 -2.58
C ARG A 75 4.15 17.51 -3.84
N GLU A 76 4.61 16.33 -4.27
CA GLU A 76 5.43 16.15 -5.46
C GLU A 76 4.83 15.07 -6.38
N PRO A 77 3.69 15.35 -7.03
CA PRO A 77 3.10 14.41 -7.97
C PRO A 77 4.12 13.97 -9.02
N LEU A 78 4.11 12.68 -9.37
CA LEU A 78 5.03 12.05 -10.33
C LEU A 78 6.48 11.85 -9.85
N SER A 79 6.83 12.20 -8.59
CA SER A 79 8.14 11.87 -8.00
C SER A 79 8.31 10.38 -7.62
N GLY A 80 7.31 9.55 -7.90
CA GLY A 80 7.32 8.12 -7.58
C GLY A 80 6.90 7.82 -6.14
N PRO A 81 6.76 6.52 -5.77
CA PRO A 81 6.21 6.13 -4.49
C PRO A 81 7.05 6.56 -3.28
N LEU A 82 8.37 6.73 -3.45
CA LEU A 82 9.28 7.06 -2.35
C LEU A 82 8.95 8.42 -1.70
N ALA A 83 8.59 9.43 -2.49
CA ALA A 83 8.19 10.75 -1.99
C ALA A 83 6.90 10.68 -1.17
N ALA A 84 5.89 9.98 -1.70
CA ALA A 84 4.61 9.79 -1.02
C ALA A 84 4.75 8.94 0.27
N ILE A 85 5.63 7.93 0.28
CA ILE A 85 5.99 7.18 1.50
C ILE A 85 6.61 8.13 2.53
N GLY A 86 7.62 8.91 2.14
CA GLY A 86 8.26 9.87 3.03
C GLY A 86 7.26 10.85 3.66
N GLN A 87 6.37 11.42 2.85
CA GLN A 87 5.30 12.30 3.32
C GLN A 87 4.37 11.60 4.31
N GLY A 88 3.96 10.36 4.04
CA GLY A 88 3.10 9.61 4.97
C GLY A 88 3.81 9.27 6.28
N LEU A 89 5.12 8.96 6.24
CA LEU A 89 5.91 8.76 7.46
C LEU A 89 5.99 10.03 8.29
N GLU A 90 6.23 11.20 7.67
CA GLU A 90 6.19 12.50 8.35
C GLU A 90 4.83 12.76 9.01
N LEU A 91 3.73 12.46 8.31
CA LEU A 91 2.37 12.68 8.82
C LEU A 91 2.08 11.83 10.07
N LEU A 92 2.60 10.60 10.12
CA LEU A 92 2.37 9.68 11.23
C LEU A 92 3.46 9.75 12.32
N GLN A 93 4.50 10.56 12.11
CA GLN A 93 5.59 10.74 13.06
C GLN A 93 5.06 11.15 14.44
N GLY A 94 5.61 10.54 15.50
CA GLY A 94 5.19 10.80 16.89
C GLY A 94 3.97 10.01 17.36
N ASN A 95 3.22 9.37 16.44
CA ASN A 95 2.07 8.53 16.79
C ASN A 95 2.37 7.02 16.70
N CYS A 96 3.39 6.63 15.95
CA CYS A 96 3.78 5.24 15.73
C CYS A 96 5.31 5.10 15.59
N ASP A 97 5.80 3.86 15.65
CA ASP A 97 7.22 3.51 15.52
C ASP A 97 7.54 2.97 14.12
N ALA A 98 6.56 2.32 13.49
CA ALA A 98 6.66 1.74 12.16
C ALA A 98 5.33 1.88 11.41
N VAL A 99 5.38 1.79 10.08
CA VAL A 99 4.23 2.04 9.21
C VAL A 99 4.11 0.97 8.14
N LEU A 100 2.96 0.29 8.10
CA LEU A 100 2.55 -0.56 6.98
C LEU A 100 2.23 0.32 5.76
N VAL A 101 2.79 0.00 4.60
CA VAL A 101 2.53 0.74 3.36
C VAL A 101 1.86 -0.18 2.35
N SER A 102 0.70 0.24 1.83
CA SER A 102 -0.04 -0.45 0.77
C SER A 102 -0.48 0.50 -0.35
N GLY A 103 -0.80 -0.04 -1.52
CA GLY A 103 -1.37 0.72 -2.65
C GLY A 103 -2.86 0.49 -2.80
N CYS A 104 -3.61 1.53 -3.17
CA CYS A 104 -5.05 1.41 -3.46
C CYS A 104 -5.36 0.44 -4.63
N ASP A 105 -4.35 0.11 -5.44
CA ASP A 105 -4.44 -0.79 -6.58
C ASP A 105 -4.18 -2.26 -6.22
N THR A 106 -3.98 -2.58 -4.94
CA THR A 106 -3.79 -3.96 -4.42
C THR A 106 -4.95 -4.41 -3.53
N PRO A 107 -6.20 -4.48 -4.05
CA PRO A 107 -7.40 -4.73 -3.24
C PRO A 107 -7.47 -6.16 -2.68
N LEU A 108 -6.53 -7.03 -3.06
CA LEU A 108 -6.40 -8.41 -2.60
C LEU A 108 -5.29 -8.61 -1.55
N ILE A 109 -4.67 -7.52 -1.06
CA ILE A 109 -3.71 -7.57 0.04
C ILE A 109 -4.31 -8.32 1.23
N GLN A 110 -3.58 -9.28 1.78
CA GLN A 110 -4.07 -10.12 2.87
C GLN A 110 -3.50 -9.69 4.22
N GLU A 111 -4.33 -9.72 5.25
CA GLU A 111 -3.94 -9.45 6.64
C GLU A 111 -2.75 -10.32 7.08
N ALA A 112 -2.73 -11.59 6.68
CA ALA A 112 -1.65 -12.51 7.02
C ALA A 112 -0.28 -12.04 6.48
N VAL A 113 -0.25 -11.46 5.27
CA VAL A 113 0.96 -10.90 4.66
C VAL A 113 1.41 -9.65 5.42
N LEU A 114 0.48 -8.74 5.74
CA LEU A 114 0.79 -7.54 6.53
C LEU A 114 1.34 -7.90 7.92
N ARG A 115 0.70 -8.84 8.61
CA ARG A 115 1.18 -9.34 9.92
C ARG A 115 2.52 -10.04 9.83
N ARG A 116 2.79 -10.77 8.73
CA ARG A 116 4.11 -11.39 8.53
C ARG A 116 5.19 -10.33 8.37
N LEU A 117 4.95 -9.29 7.58
CA LEU A 117 5.89 -8.16 7.42
C LEU A 117 6.18 -7.47 8.77
N LEU A 118 5.15 -7.24 9.59
CA LEU A 118 5.34 -6.70 10.95
C LEU A 118 6.20 -7.61 11.82
N THR A 119 5.99 -8.93 11.72
CA THR A 119 6.73 -9.91 12.51
C THR A 119 8.20 -9.97 12.12
N ILE A 120 8.50 -10.00 10.81
CA ILE A 120 9.90 -10.10 10.34
C ILE A 120 10.66 -8.78 10.49
N LEU A 121 9.97 -7.64 10.60
CA LEU A 121 10.61 -6.35 10.80
C LEU A 121 11.58 -6.41 11.98
N ASP A 122 11.13 -6.97 13.11
CA ASP A 122 11.94 -7.13 14.33
C ASP A 122 12.79 -5.87 14.63
N THR A 123 14.12 -5.94 14.54
CA THR A 123 15.03 -4.81 14.75
C THR A 123 15.39 -4.03 13.48
N HIS A 124 15.01 -4.51 12.29
CA HIS A 124 15.34 -3.91 11.01
C HIS A 124 14.57 -2.61 10.78
N GLN A 125 15.06 -1.78 9.85
CA GLN A 125 14.42 -0.52 9.48
C GLN A 125 13.32 -0.69 8.44
N LEU A 126 13.43 -1.71 7.59
CA LEU A 126 12.54 -1.97 6.47
C LEU A 126 12.26 -3.47 6.34
N ALA A 127 10.99 -3.87 6.33
CA ALA A 127 10.56 -5.20 5.92
C ALA A 127 9.78 -5.10 4.62
N MET A 128 10.07 -5.93 3.62
CA MET A 128 9.47 -5.79 2.29
C MET A 128 9.27 -7.12 1.58
N VAL A 129 8.19 -7.26 0.81
CA VAL A 129 8.06 -8.39 -0.12
C VAL A 129 9.04 -8.26 -1.28
N ARG A 130 9.73 -9.36 -1.59
CA ARG A 130 10.61 -9.48 -2.77
C ARG A 130 10.20 -10.68 -3.63
N GLU A 131 10.00 -10.43 -4.93
CA GLU A 131 9.69 -11.42 -5.95
C GLU A 131 10.86 -11.52 -6.95
N GLY A 132 11.80 -12.43 -6.69
CA GLY A 132 13.06 -12.47 -7.43
C GLY A 132 13.84 -11.16 -7.26
N ASP A 133 14.09 -10.44 -8.35
CA ASP A 133 14.74 -9.12 -8.32
C ASP A 133 13.74 -7.96 -8.11
N ARG A 134 12.43 -8.25 -8.10
CA ARG A 134 11.39 -7.25 -7.98
C ARG A 134 11.09 -6.93 -6.52
N LEU A 135 11.21 -5.65 -6.18
CA LEU A 135 10.86 -5.11 -4.87
C LEU A 135 9.43 -4.57 -4.86
N HIS A 136 8.69 -4.83 -3.78
CA HIS A 136 7.31 -4.35 -3.61
C HIS A 136 7.23 -3.28 -2.49
N PRO A 137 7.47 -1.99 -2.79
CA PRO A 137 7.44 -0.91 -1.79
C PRO A 137 6.09 -0.73 -1.11
N LEU A 138 5.03 -1.19 -1.76
CA LEU A 138 3.65 -1.09 -1.27
C LEU A 138 3.16 -2.44 -0.70
N ALA A 139 4.10 -3.32 -0.37
CA ALA A 139 3.86 -4.51 0.45
C ALA A 139 5.03 -4.59 1.44
N ALA A 140 5.10 -3.59 2.31
CA ALA A 140 6.25 -3.33 3.17
C ALA A 140 5.88 -2.63 4.48
N VAL A 141 6.80 -2.69 5.45
CA VAL A 141 6.77 -1.95 6.71
C VAL A 141 8.03 -1.09 6.80
N TYR A 142 7.85 0.19 7.07
CA TYR A 142 8.91 1.18 7.19
C TYR A 142 8.97 1.71 8.61
N ARG A 143 10.14 1.73 9.26
CA ARG A 143 10.30 2.46 10.53
C ARG A 143 10.23 3.96 10.31
N ILE A 144 9.72 4.70 11.29
CA ILE A 144 9.71 6.18 11.28
C ILE A 144 11.12 6.76 11.13
N SER A 145 12.16 6.05 11.59
CA SER A 145 13.56 6.44 11.40
C SER A 145 13.97 6.58 9.92
N LEU A 146 13.19 6.02 8.97
CA LEU A 146 13.46 6.13 7.54
C LEU A 146 13.09 7.49 6.95
N ILE A 147 12.43 8.38 7.69
CA ILE A 147 12.15 9.76 7.25
C ILE A 147 13.45 10.46 6.80
N GLU A 148 14.49 10.43 7.63
CA GLU A 148 15.76 11.12 7.34
C GLU A 148 16.48 10.54 6.10
N PRO A 149 16.73 9.21 5.99
CA PRO A 149 17.28 8.62 4.77
C PRO A 149 16.48 8.94 3.50
N ILE A 150 15.14 8.89 3.58
CA ILE A 150 14.27 9.17 2.43
C ILE A 150 14.40 10.64 2.01
N GLN A 151 14.33 11.58 2.96
CA GLN A 151 14.49 13.01 2.68
C GLN A 151 15.87 13.32 2.08
N GLN A 152 16.94 12.71 2.62
CA GLN A 152 18.28 12.88 2.08
C GLN A 152 18.37 12.38 0.63
N MET A 153 17.81 11.21 0.32
CA MET A 153 17.79 10.69 -1.05
C MET A 153 17.03 11.60 -2.00
N LEU A 154 15.84 12.06 -1.61
CA LEU A 154 15.01 12.94 -2.43
C LEU A 154 15.72 14.28 -2.71
N SER A 155 16.41 14.84 -1.71
CA SER A 155 17.22 16.06 -1.87
C SER A 155 18.37 15.91 -2.87
N GLN A 156 18.88 14.69 -3.06
CA GLN A 156 19.91 14.34 -4.04
C GLN A 156 19.33 13.97 -5.41
N GLY A 157 18.00 14.05 -5.58
CA GLY A 157 17.28 13.63 -6.78
C GLY A 157 17.14 12.11 -6.93
N LYS A 158 17.56 11.31 -5.94
CA LYS A 158 17.44 9.85 -5.96
C LYS A 158 16.02 9.44 -5.56
N ARG A 159 15.36 8.71 -6.45
CA ARG A 159 13.94 8.31 -6.30
C ARG A 159 13.72 6.80 -6.37
N ARG A 160 14.76 6.02 -6.68
CA ARG A 160 14.61 4.56 -6.86
C ARG A 160 14.59 3.89 -5.49
N LEU A 161 13.65 2.98 -5.29
CA LEU A 161 13.56 2.21 -4.06
C LEU A 161 14.80 1.36 -3.80
N MET A 162 15.42 0.83 -4.85
CA MET A 162 16.67 0.07 -4.77
C MET A 162 17.78 0.89 -4.10
N ASP A 163 17.88 2.19 -4.42
CA ASP A 163 18.86 3.08 -3.79
C ASP A 163 18.61 3.21 -2.27
N LEU A 164 17.35 3.13 -1.80
CA LEU A 164 17.03 3.15 -0.36
C LEU A 164 17.46 1.85 0.30
N VAL A 165 17.09 0.73 -0.31
CA VAL A 165 17.39 -0.61 0.19
C VAL A 165 18.89 -0.84 0.35
N GLU A 166 19.71 -0.29 -0.54
CA GLU A 166 21.18 -0.37 -0.45
C GLU A 166 21.78 0.43 0.73
N GLN A 167 21.02 1.34 1.34
CA GLN A 167 21.49 2.27 2.36
C GLN A 167 20.94 1.97 3.77
N VAL A 168 20.01 1.03 3.91
CA VAL A 168 19.27 0.79 5.16
C VAL A 168 19.30 -0.69 5.54
N ASP A 169 19.06 -0.96 6.82
CA ASP A 169 18.90 -2.33 7.30
C ASP A 169 17.53 -2.88 6.88
N ALA A 170 17.52 -3.70 5.82
CA ALA A 170 16.32 -4.24 5.19
C ALA A 170 16.26 -5.77 5.28
N ILE A 171 15.07 -6.29 5.59
CA ILE A 171 14.73 -7.71 5.60
C ILE A 171 13.63 -7.99 4.56
N PHE A 172 13.70 -9.16 3.91
CA PHE A 172 12.79 -9.51 2.83
C PHE A 172 11.91 -10.70 3.16
N LEU A 173 10.63 -10.59 2.82
CA LEU A 173 9.71 -11.72 2.68
C LEU A 173 9.77 -12.21 1.23
N ASP A 174 10.60 -13.22 0.97
CA ASP A 174 10.79 -13.78 -0.36
C ASP A 174 9.60 -14.65 -0.80
N THR A 175 9.41 -14.81 -2.11
CA THR A 175 8.28 -15.54 -2.72
C THR A 175 7.99 -16.90 -2.07
N GLY A 176 9.02 -17.71 -1.80
CA GLY A 176 8.82 -19.05 -1.23
C GLY A 176 8.20 -19.02 0.17
N GLU A 177 8.57 -18.03 0.98
CA GLU A 177 7.98 -17.83 2.29
C GLU A 177 6.60 -17.17 2.19
N LEU A 178 6.45 -16.19 1.30
CA LEU A 178 5.17 -15.54 1.03
C LEU A 178 4.09 -16.55 0.60
N GLN A 179 4.43 -17.53 -0.24
CA GLN A 179 3.50 -18.57 -0.70
C GLN A 179 2.97 -19.47 0.42
N THR A 180 3.63 -19.51 1.59
CA THR A 180 3.13 -20.26 2.74
C THR A 180 1.89 -19.62 3.38
N ILE A 181 1.70 -18.31 3.18
CA ILE A 181 0.59 -17.52 3.72
C ILE A 181 -0.33 -16.94 2.65
N ASP A 182 0.19 -16.74 1.43
CA ASP A 182 -0.56 -16.32 0.24
C ASP A 182 -0.14 -17.16 -0.98
N PRO A 183 -0.65 -18.41 -1.09
CA PRO A 183 -0.20 -19.36 -2.12
C PRO A 183 -0.36 -18.87 -3.56
N GLY A 184 -1.34 -18.00 -3.79
CA GLY A 184 -1.62 -17.41 -5.11
C GLY A 184 -0.94 -16.06 -5.37
N LEU A 185 -0.13 -15.57 -4.42
CA LEU A 185 0.49 -14.23 -4.47
C LEU A 185 -0.53 -13.11 -4.74
N ARG A 186 -1.78 -13.29 -4.28
CA ARG A 186 -2.90 -12.38 -4.56
C ARG A 186 -2.62 -10.97 -4.03
N SER A 187 -1.89 -10.89 -2.92
CA SER A 187 -1.46 -9.65 -2.28
C SER A 187 -0.56 -8.77 -3.15
N LEU A 188 0.10 -9.35 -4.15
CA LEU A 188 0.99 -8.63 -5.07
C LEU A 188 0.29 -8.21 -6.36
N ARG A 189 -0.98 -8.59 -6.56
CA ARG A 189 -1.70 -8.32 -7.80
C ARG A 189 -2.20 -6.88 -7.85
N ASN A 190 -1.55 -6.07 -8.67
CA ASN A 190 -2.02 -4.73 -9.01
C ASN A 190 -3.18 -4.78 -10.02
N ILE A 191 -4.20 -3.95 -9.79
CA ILE A 191 -5.30 -3.69 -10.72
C ILE A 191 -5.02 -2.37 -11.45
N ASN A 192 -4.56 -2.48 -12.69
CA ASN A 192 -4.09 -1.37 -13.50
C ASN A 192 -4.92 -1.14 -14.78
N THR A 193 -5.67 -2.14 -15.21
CA THR A 193 -6.48 -2.11 -16.42
C THR A 193 -7.90 -2.54 -16.14
N ARG A 194 -8.82 -2.12 -17.02
CA ARG A 194 -10.21 -2.51 -16.96
C ARG A 194 -10.36 -4.03 -16.99
N ALA A 195 -9.66 -4.72 -17.89
CA ALA A 195 -9.69 -6.19 -17.98
C ALA A 195 -9.33 -6.87 -16.64
N GLN A 196 -8.26 -6.42 -15.98
CA GLN A 196 -7.85 -6.94 -14.66
C GLN A 196 -8.91 -6.71 -13.59
N TYR A 197 -9.62 -5.58 -13.65
CA TYR A 197 -10.71 -5.29 -12.75
C TYR A 197 -11.94 -6.18 -13.01
N LEU A 198 -12.32 -6.42 -14.27
CA LEU A 198 -13.43 -7.34 -14.60
C LEU A 198 -13.10 -8.79 -14.19
N GLU A 199 -11.84 -9.22 -14.38
CA GLU A 199 -11.34 -10.51 -13.91
C GLU A 199 -11.41 -10.61 -12.39
N LEU A 200 -10.98 -9.56 -11.67
CA LEU A 200 -11.10 -9.48 -10.22
C LEU A 200 -12.55 -9.63 -9.75
N LEU A 201 -13.51 -8.95 -10.39
CA LEU A 201 -14.92 -9.08 -10.04
C LEU A 201 -15.44 -10.50 -10.22
N SER A 202 -15.00 -11.18 -11.29
CA SER A 202 -15.40 -12.56 -11.58
C SER A 202 -14.81 -13.54 -10.57
N GLU A 203 -13.53 -13.39 -10.24
CA GLU A 203 -12.84 -14.21 -9.23
C GLU A 203 -13.48 -14.10 -7.83
N LEU A 204 -13.94 -12.90 -7.48
CA LEU A 204 -14.57 -12.63 -6.19
C LEU A 204 -16.08 -12.92 -6.16
N ASP A 205 -16.66 -13.39 -7.26
CA ASP A 205 -18.11 -13.56 -7.40
C ASP A 205 -18.90 -12.26 -7.11
N LEU A 206 -18.32 -11.13 -7.51
CA LEU A 206 -18.86 -9.78 -7.32
C LEU A 206 -19.39 -9.15 -8.61
N ARG A 207 -19.35 -9.88 -9.73
CA ARG A 207 -19.72 -9.33 -11.04
C ARG A 207 -21.15 -8.78 -11.07
N ASP A 208 -22.11 -9.55 -10.56
CA ASP A 208 -23.52 -9.16 -10.54
C ASP A 208 -23.87 -8.22 -9.38
N ALA A 209 -23.03 -8.21 -8.33
CA ALA A 209 -23.19 -7.37 -7.15
C ALA A 209 -22.60 -5.96 -7.32
N THR A 210 -21.89 -5.70 -8.42
CA THR A 210 -21.10 -4.47 -8.61
C THR A 210 -21.65 -3.64 -9.76
N SER A 211 -22.12 -2.42 -9.47
CA SER A 211 -22.49 -1.46 -10.51
C SER A 211 -21.24 -0.89 -11.18
N LEU A 212 -21.02 -1.22 -12.45
CA LEU A 212 -19.85 -0.75 -13.18
C LEU A 212 -19.96 0.74 -13.51
N PRO A 213 -18.89 1.53 -13.30
CA PRO A 213 -18.92 2.97 -13.58
C PRO A 213 -18.68 3.31 -15.06
N PHE A 214 -18.56 2.30 -15.92
CA PHE A 214 -18.35 2.43 -17.35
C PHE A 214 -19.21 1.39 -18.10
N ALA A 215 -19.65 1.73 -19.32
CA ALA A 215 -20.40 0.81 -20.17
C ALA A 215 -19.53 -0.40 -20.51
N ASP A 216 -20.07 -1.62 -20.43
CA ASP A 216 -19.42 -2.84 -20.93
C ASP A 216 -19.01 -2.66 -22.39
N GLU A 217 -17.73 -2.33 -22.63
CA GLU A 217 -17.12 -2.52 -23.94
C GLU A 217 -16.80 -4.02 -24.05
N LEU A 218 -17.87 -4.80 -24.07
CA LEU A 218 -17.92 -6.13 -24.67
C LEU A 218 -18.97 -6.03 -25.76
N SER A 219 -18.71 -5.18 -26.74
CA SER A 219 -19.42 -5.17 -28.01
C SER A 219 -18.40 -5.30 -29.12
N ASP A 220 -18.40 -6.51 -29.68
CA ASP A 220 -17.75 -7.06 -30.88
C ASP A 220 -16.26 -7.43 -30.84
#